data_AF-A0A7I8YWY8-F1
#
_entry.id   AF-A0A7I8YWY8-F1
#
_cell.length_a   1.000
_cell.length_b   1.000
_cell.length_c   1.000
_cell.angle_alpha   90.00
_cell.angle_beta   90.00
_cell.angle_gamma   90.00
#
_symmetry.space_group_name_H-M   'P 1'
#
loop_
_entity.id
_entity.type
_entity.pdbx_description
1 polymer ?
#
loop_
_entity_poly.entity_id
_entity_poly.type
_entity_poly.pdbx_seq_one_letter_code
_entity_poly.pdbx_strand_id
1 'polypeptide(L)'
;MNTDDKNGKPRTEKTIKQKIASAQMRLNRLKSKEKSLSKSAETRLKIILGAEVAKAMGCKVEEVDKELILGLILQLSNISIEDKARLKLRGKRFLGDMIGRQE
;
A
#
# COMPACT_ATOMS: atom_id res chain seq x y z
N MET A 1 18.36 -24.52 56.70
CA MET A 1 17.18 -23.63 56.77
C MET A 1 17.65 -22.20 56.62
N ASN A 2 17.19 -21.49 55.59
CA ASN A 2 16.66 -20.13 55.66
C ASN A 2 16.25 -19.69 54.25
N THR A 3 14.94 -19.65 54.09
CA THR A 3 14.18 -19.18 52.95
C THR A 3 14.07 -17.66 53.03
N ASP A 4 14.62 -16.93 52.06
CA ASP A 4 14.25 -15.52 51.84
C ASP A 4 14.23 -15.23 50.33
N ASP A 5 13.28 -15.89 49.67
CA ASP A 5 12.71 -15.42 48.41
C ASP A 5 11.86 -14.17 48.67
N LYS A 6 11.84 -13.27 47.67
CA LYS A 6 10.88 -12.15 47.45
C LYS A 6 11.33 -10.76 47.93
N ASN A 7 12.31 -10.17 47.24
CA ASN A 7 12.39 -8.71 47.13
C ASN A 7 11.94 -8.24 45.72
N GLY A 8 10.68 -8.55 45.38
CA GLY A 8 10.00 -7.94 44.26
C GLY A 8 9.05 -6.86 44.80
N LYS A 9 9.37 -5.58 44.60
CA LYS A 9 8.47 -4.46 44.96
C LYS A 9 7.04 -4.79 44.48
N PRO A 10 5.99 -4.65 45.33
CA PRO A 10 4.62 -4.88 44.88
C PRO A 10 4.35 -3.90 43.73
N ARG A 11 4.03 -4.44 42.55
CA ARG A 11 3.59 -3.62 41.41
C ARG A 11 2.30 -2.92 41.86
N THR A 12 2.38 -1.62 42.17
CA THR A 12 1.20 -0.79 42.40
C THR A 12 0.30 -0.91 41.18
N GLU A 13 -0.91 -1.40 41.38
CA GLU A 13 -1.83 -1.62 40.29
C GLU A 13 -2.19 -0.27 39.66
N LYS A 14 -2.09 -0.16 38.34
CA LYS A 14 -2.41 1.09 37.64
C LYS A 14 -3.83 1.50 37.96
N THR A 15 -4.03 2.77 38.29
CA THR A 15 -5.38 3.31 38.45
C THR A 15 -6.15 3.22 37.13
N ILE A 16 -7.49 3.21 37.19
CA ILE A 16 -8.34 3.14 35.99
C ILE A 16 -7.98 4.25 34.99
N LYS A 17 -7.72 5.47 35.47
CA LYS A 17 -7.26 6.60 34.64
C LYS A 17 -5.94 6.32 33.92
N GLN A 18 -4.97 5.72 34.60
CA GLN A 18 -3.69 5.31 33.99
C GLN A 18 -3.86 4.18 32.97
N LYS A 19 -4.76 3.22 33.23
CA LYS A 19 -5.12 2.16 32.27
C LYS A 19 -5.75 2.76 31.01
N ILE A 20 -6.69 3.70 31.15
CA ILE A 20 -7.31 4.43 30.03
C ILE A 20 -6.26 5.21 29.23
N ALA A 21 -5.40 5.99 29.90
CA ALA A 21 -4.34 6.75 29.22
C ALA A 21 -3.37 5.83 28.46
N SER A 22 -3.01 4.69 29.06
CA SER A 22 -2.16 3.68 28.41
C SER A 22 -2.82 3.05 27.18
N ALA A 23 -4.13 2.76 27.25
CA ALA A 23 -4.90 2.24 26.12
C ALA A 23 -5.00 3.29 24.99
N GLN A 24 -5.27 4.55 25.33
CA GLN A 24 -5.34 5.65 24.36
C GLN A 24 -4.00 5.88 23.66
N MET A 25 -2.88 5.86 24.39
CA MET A 25 -1.55 5.95 23.80
C MET A 25 -1.29 4.80 22.82
N ARG A 26 -1.63 3.56 23.21
CA ARG A 26 -1.49 2.39 22.33
C ARG A 26 -2.34 2.52 21.08
N LEU A 27 -3.59 2.97 21.22
CA LEU A 27 -4.51 3.20 20.11
C LEU A 27 -3.95 4.25 19.13
N ASN A 28 -3.48 5.39 19.64
CA ASN A 28 -2.89 6.45 18.82
C ASN A 28 -1.67 5.95 18.05
N ARG A 29 -0.80 5.15 18.69
CA ARG A 29 0.36 4.53 18.03
C ARG A 29 -0.06 3.58 16.92
N LEU A 30 -1.07 2.75 17.15
CA LEU A 30 -1.59 1.83 16.14
C LEU A 30 -2.19 2.57 14.94
N LYS A 31 -3.00 3.62 15.18
CA LYS A 31 -3.55 4.47 14.11
C LYS A 31 -2.45 5.14 13.28
N SER A 32 -1.41 5.67 13.93
CA SER A 32 -0.27 6.26 13.21
C SER A 32 0.49 5.23 12.37
N LYS A 33 0.67 4.01 12.90
CA LYS A 33 1.31 2.90 12.17
C LYS A 33 0.47 2.43 10.98
N GLU A 34 -0.84 2.33 11.15
CA GLU A 34 -1.77 2.02 10.07
C GLU A 34 -1.68 3.06 8.95
N LYS A 35 -1.70 4.35 9.31
CA LYS A 35 -1.55 5.45 8.34
C LYS A 35 -0.22 5.38 7.59
N SER A 36 0.89 5.05 8.27
CA SER A 36 2.19 4.93 7.60
C SER A 36 2.26 3.72 6.67
N LEU A 37 1.69 2.57 7.07
CA LEU A 37 1.61 1.37 6.24
C LEU A 37 0.73 1.61 5.00
N SER A 38 -0.41 2.28 5.18
CA SER A 38 -1.32 2.64 4.08
C SER A 38 -0.62 3.52 3.04
N LYS A 39 0.09 4.58 3.48
CA LYS A 39 0.90 5.43 2.58
C LYS A 39 1.98 4.64 1.86
N SER A 40 2.67 3.74 2.56
CA SER A 40 3.71 2.90 1.96
C SER A 40 3.16 1.97 0.89
N ALA A 41 1.99 1.38 1.13
CA ALA A 41 1.31 0.53 0.15
C ALA A 41 0.87 1.34 -1.08
N GLU A 42 0.30 2.52 -0.87
CA GLU A 42 -0.09 3.44 -1.95
C GLU A 42 1.11 3.84 -2.80
N THR A 43 2.22 4.23 -2.19
CA THR A 43 3.47 4.55 -2.92
C THR A 43 3.97 3.35 -3.72
N ARG A 44 3.95 2.14 -3.15
CA ARG A 44 4.36 0.93 -3.87
C ARG A 44 3.48 0.68 -5.09
N LEU A 45 2.17 0.85 -4.98
CA LEU A 45 1.24 0.70 -6.11
C LEU A 45 1.51 1.74 -7.21
N LYS A 46 1.79 3.00 -6.85
CA LYS A 46 2.16 4.04 -7.81
C LYS A 46 3.45 3.69 -8.57
N ILE A 47 4.44 3.15 -7.88
CA ILE A 47 5.71 2.71 -8.49
C ILE A 47 5.48 1.56 -9.46
N ILE A 48 4.72 0.54 -9.05
CA ILE A 48 4.40 -0.61 -9.91
C ILE A 48 3.69 -0.15 -11.17
N LEU A 49 2.66 0.69 -11.04
CA LEU A 49 1.91 1.21 -12.18
C LEU A 49 2.83 2.00 -13.13
N GLY A 50 3.71 2.85 -12.60
CA GLY A 50 4.68 3.58 -13.42
C GLY A 50 5.60 2.64 -14.21
N ALA A 51 6.07 1.56 -13.59
CA ALA A 51 6.88 0.55 -14.25
C ALA A 51 6.09 -0.23 -15.32
N GLU A 52 4.84 -0.58 -15.05
CA GLU A 52 3.95 -1.24 -16.00
C GLU A 52 3.72 -0.39 -17.25
N VAL A 53 3.45 0.91 -17.07
CA VAL A 53 3.27 1.86 -18.18
C VAL A 53 4.54 1.97 -19.02
N ALA A 54 5.70 2.15 -18.38
CA ALA A 54 6.97 2.25 -19.10
C ALA A 54 7.27 0.99 -19.92
N LYS A 55 7.03 -0.18 -19.32
CA LYS A 55 7.22 -1.47 -20.00
C LYS A 55 6.25 -1.69 -21.15
N ALA A 56 4.99 -1.25 -21.01
CA ALA A 56 4.01 -1.29 -22.11
C ALA A 56 4.41 -0.38 -23.28
N MET A 57 5.07 0.74 -22.98
CA MET A 57 5.60 1.67 -23.97
C MET A 57 6.97 1.25 -24.54
N GLY A 58 7.63 0.25 -23.95
CA GLY A 58 8.97 -0.15 -24.36
C GLY A 58 10.05 0.91 -24.09
N CYS A 59 9.82 1.80 -23.13
CA CYS A 59 10.75 2.88 -22.76
C CYS A 59 11.12 2.81 -21.27
N LYS A 60 12.07 3.66 -20.85
CA LYS A 60 12.38 3.83 -19.43
C LYS A 60 11.31 4.66 -18.72
N VAL A 61 11.22 4.55 -17.40
CA VAL A 61 10.21 5.26 -16.60
C VAL A 61 10.35 6.78 -16.73
N GLU A 62 11.58 7.28 -16.84
CA GLU A 62 11.89 8.69 -17.05
C GLU A 62 11.53 9.21 -18.46
N GLU A 63 11.37 8.31 -19.43
CA GLU A 63 11.06 8.62 -20.83
C GLU A 63 9.56 8.48 -21.14
N VAL A 64 8.73 8.11 -20.14
CA VAL A 64 7.27 8.04 -20.31
C VAL A 64 6.72 9.44 -20.56
N ASP A 65 6.13 9.65 -21.74
CA ASP A 65 5.36 10.86 -22.08
C ASP A 65 4.09 10.91 -21.22
N LYS A 66 4.11 11.77 -20.18
CA LYS A 66 3.05 11.85 -19.18
C LYS A 66 1.82 12.52 -19.76
N GLU A 67 2.03 13.55 -20.56
CA GLU A 67 1.01 14.34 -21.22
C GLU A 67 0.17 13.47 -22.15
N LEU A 68 0.82 12.65 -22.98
CA LEU A 68 0.15 11.70 -23.88
C LEU A 68 -0.69 10.68 -23.10
N ILE A 69 -0.10 10.04 -22.08
CA ILE A 69 -0.79 9.00 -21.30
C ILE A 69 -2.01 9.58 -20.57
N LEU A 70 -1.87 10.75 -19.93
CA LEU A 70 -2.98 11.41 -19.26
C LEU A 70 -4.05 11.83 -20.27
N GLY A 71 -3.66 12.35 -21.44
CA GLY A 71 -4.59 12.68 -22.53
C GLY A 71 -5.42 11.48 -22.98
N LEU A 72 -4.79 10.32 -23.20
CA LEU A 72 -5.47 9.07 -23.56
C LEU A 72 -6.42 8.59 -22.45
N ILE A 73 -6.03 8.71 -21.17
CA ILE A 73 -6.88 8.33 -20.04
C ILE A 73 -8.14 9.22 -19.96
N LEU A 74 -7.99 10.52 -20.22
CA LEU A 74 -9.13 11.45 -20.23
C LEU A 74 -10.13 11.15 -21.36
N GLN A 75 -9.66 10.59 -22.48
CA GLN A 75 -10.54 10.15 -23.57
C GLN A 75 -11.39 8.92 -23.22
N LEU A 76 -11.08 8.19 -22.14
CA LEU A 76 -11.83 6.98 -21.75
C LEU A 76 -13.32 7.26 -21.51
N SER A 77 -13.72 8.48 -21.13
CA SER A 77 -15.14 8.85 -21.00
C SER A 77 -15.92 8.65 -22.30
N ASN A 78 -15.25 8.82 -23.45
CA ASN A 78 -15.84 8.80 -24.78
C ASN A 78 -15.79 7.42 -25.45
N ILE A 79 -15.25 6.41 -24.76
CA ILE A 79 -15.16 5.04 -25.26
C ILE A 79 -16.39 4.24 -24.83
N SER A 80 -16.95 3.45 -25.76
CA SER A 80 -18.08 2.55 -25.49
C SER A 80 -17.75 1.51 -24.42
N ILE A 81 -18.79 0.91 -23.85
CA ILE A 81 -18.64 -0.12 -22.81
C ILE A 81 -17.96 -1.37 -23.38
N GLU A 82 -18.32 -1.76 -24.61
CA GLU A 82 -17.75 -2.89 -25.32
C GLU A 82 -16.26 -2.69 -25.59
N ASP A 83 -15.88 -1.48 -26.00
CA ASP A 83 -14.49 -1.14 -26.32
C ASP A 83 -13.65 -1.09 -25.04
N LYS A 84 -14.19 -0.54 -23.95
CA LYS A 84 -13.59 -0.61 -22.61
C LYS A 84 -13.36 -2.06 -22.18
N ALA A 85 -14.30 -2.97 -22.43
CA ALA A 85 -14.15 -4.38 -22.10
C ALA A 85 -13.03 -5.03 -22.93
N ARG A 86 -12.94 -4.74 -24.24
CA ARG A 86 -11.86 -5.23 -25.10
C ARG A 86 -10.49 -4.69 -24.68
N LEU A 87 -10.38 -3.40 -24.35
CA LEU A 87 -9.15 -2.80 -23.83
C LEU A 87 -8.72 -3.44 -22.50
N LYS A 88 -9.66 -3.66 -21.57
CA LYS A 88 -9.38 -4.38 -20.31
C LYS A 88 -8.86 -5.80 -20.57
N LEU A 89 -9.45 -6.53 -21.51
CA LEU A 89 -9.00 -7.88 -21.87
C LEU A 89 -7.57 -7.86 -22.43
N ARG A 90 -7.26 -6.90 -23.30
CA ARG A 90 -5.89 -6.71 -23.84
C ARG A 90 -4.89 -6.40 -22.74
N GLY A 91 -5.23 -5.48 -21.82
CA GLY A 91 -4.38 -5.14 -20.68
C GLY A 91 -4.12 -6.35 -19.77
N LYS A 92 -5.15 -7.15 -19.48
CA LYS A 92 -4.98 -8.40 -18.69
C LYS A 92 -4.01 -9.39 -19.36
N ARG A 93 -4.09 -9.57 -20.69
CA ARG A 93 -3.17 -10.43 -21.43
C ARG A 93 -1.74 -9.91 -21.36
N PHE A 94 -1.54 -8.62 -21.61
CA PHE A 94 -0.22 -7.98 -21.52
C PHE A 94 0.42 -8.17 -20.14
N LEU A 95 -0.34 -7.97 -19.05
CA LEU A 95 0.15 -8.20 -17.69
C LEU A 95 0.49 -9.67 -17.44
N GLY A 96 -0.33 -10.61 -17.94
CA GLY A 96 -0.05 -12.04 -17.86
C GLY A 96 1.25 -12.41 -18.58
N ASP A 97 1.45 -11.92 -19.80
CA ASP A 97 2.66 -12.14 -20.60
C ASP A 97 3.90 -11.51 -19.95
N MET A 98 3.74 -10.42 -19.20
CA MET A 98 4.83 -9.82 -18.42
C MET A 98 5.27 -10.69 -17.24
N ILE A 99 4.31 -11.34 -16.56
CA ILE A 99 4.58 -12.22 -15.41
C ILE A 99 5.23 -13.52 -15.89
N GLY A 100 4.75 -14.11 -16.99
CA GLY A 100 5.30 -15.34 -17.55
C GLY A 100 6.71 -15.23 -18.15
N ARG A 101 7.25 -14.02 -18.31
CA ARG A 101 8.66 -13.78 -18.71
C ARG A 101 9.62 -13.64 -17.52
N GLN A 102 9.12 -13.71 -16.29
CA GLN A 102 9.92 -13.60 -15.06
C GLN A 102 10.26 -14.97 -14.44
N GLU A 103 9.78 -16.06 -15.05
CA GLU A 103 10.25 -17.45 -14.81
C GLU A 103 11.32 -17.82 -15.86
#